data_AF-K9W3V3-F1
#
_entry.id   AF-K9W3V3-F1
#
_cell.length_a   1.000
_cell.length_b   1.000
_cell.length_c   1.000
_cell.angle_alpha   90.00
_cell.angle_beta   90.00
_cell.angle_gamma   90.00
#
_symmetry.space_group_name_H-M   'P 1'
#
loop_
_entity.id
_entity.type
_entity.pdbx_description
1 polymer ?
#
loop_
_entity_poly.entity_id
_entity_poly.type
_entity_poly.pdbx_seq_one_letter_code
_entity_poly.pdbx_strand_id
1 'polypeptide(L)'
;METKSESHSLSPTIEGIATTFRITGWIDFWLQLALVVVCSFTLLFAISGRNFSTETTSGIGVGIFWAVCGLLSLCFSAFLAFRYTRIAKGLHNPKTDLRPKKADTVQLLRLGVIVGLVGILLFLLGAGATLGVLVAKSVSQPPGVAITDPNRIVRALDVFVAVANVNGIAAHFVGTVSAIFLLERIHR
;
A
#
# COMPACT_ATOMS: atom_id res chain seq x y z
N MET A 1 -8.61 -51.51 -29.26
CA MET A 1 -9.55 -50.78 -28.39
C MET A 1 -8.72 -49.71 -27.68
N GLU A 2 -8.50 -48.56 -28.33
CA GLU A 2 -7.67 -47.49 -27.78
C GLU A 2 -8.51 -46.51 -26.97
N THR A 3 -8.17 -46.35 -25.69
CA THR A 3 -8.73 -45.34 -24.79
C THR A 3 -8.11 -43.99 -25.10
N LYS A 4 -8.87 -43.15 -25.78
CA LYS A 4 -8.56 -41.76 -26.12
C LYS A 4 -8.49 -40.94 -24.82
N SER A 5 -7.28 -40.61 -24.38
CA SER A 5 -7.03 -39.65 -23.31
C SER A 5 -7.44 -38.26 -23.78
N GLU A 6 -8.61 -37.78 -23.36
CA GLU A 6 -9.07 -36.41 -23.56
C GLU A 6 -8.19 -35.43 -22.76
N SER A 7 -7.09 -35.00 -23.36
CA SER A 7 -6.38 -33.81 -22.93
C SER A 7 -7.27 -32.59 -23.18
N HIS A 8 -7.94 -32.13 -22.13
CA HIS A 8 -8.64 -30.85 -22.09
C HIS A 8 -7.62 -29.71 -22.34
N SER A 9 -7.32 -29.40 -23.60
CA SER A 9 -6.50 -28.26 -23.97
C SER A 9 -7.29 -26.97 -23.72
N LEU A 10 -7.05 -26.35 -22.57
CA LEU A 10 -7.54 -25.00 -22.27
C LEU A 10 -7.03 -24.06 -23.37
N SER A 11 -7.95 -23.35 -24.03
CA SER A 11 -7.69 -22.44 -25.15
C SER A 11 -6.52 -21.47 -24.84
N PRO A 12 -5.59 -21.21 -25.79
CA PRO A 12 -4.39 -20.38 -25.60
C PRO A 12 -4.70 -18.95 -25.10
N THR A 13 -5.91 -18.45 -25.34
CA THR A 13 -6.38 -17.15 -24.82
C THR A 13 -6.55 -17.14 -23.30
N ILE A 14 -6.98 -18.26 -22.71
CA ILE A 14 -7.20 -18.40 -21.26
C ILE A 14 -5.85 -18.45 -20.54
N GLU A 15 -4.85 -19.12 -21.14
CA GLU A 15 -3.51 -19.25 -20.60
C GLU A 15 -2.74 -17.90 -20.58
N GLY A 16 -2.92 -17.07 -21.61
CA GLY A 16 -2.39 -15.71 -21.65
C GLY A 16 -2.94 -14.80 -20.55
N ILE A 17 -4.26 -14.83 -20.34
CA ILE A 17 -4.93 -14.03 -19.29
C ILE A 17 -4.48 -14.47 -17.89
N ALA A 18 -4.36 -15.78 -17.65
CA ALA A 18 -3.89 -16.32 -16.38
C ALA A 18 -2.44 -15.89 -16.08
N THR A 19 -1.59 -15.83 -17.10
CA THR A 19 -0.19 -15.41 -16.95
C THR A 19 -0.07 -13.92 -16.64
N THR A 20 -0.85 -13.06 -17.30
CA THR A 20 -0.92 -11.62 -16.96
C THR A 20 -1.39 -11.41 -15.52
N PHE A 21 -2.44 -12.11 -15.09
CA PHE A 21 -2.92 -12.06 -13.70
C PHE A 21 -1.84 -12.40 -12.69
N ARG A 22 -1.05 -13.44 -12.97
CA ARG A 22 0.03 -13.88 -12.08
C ARG A 22 1.14 -12.84 -11.99
N ILE A 23 1.55 -12.28 -13.12
CA ILE A 23 2.64 -11.29 -13.16
C ILE A 23 2.21 -10.01 -12.47
N THR A 24 1.06 -9.44 -12.83
CA THR A 24 0.51 -8.23 -12.19
C THR A 24 0.35 -8.45 -10.69
N GLY A 25 -0.19 -9.60 -10.30
CA GLY A 25 -0.40 -9.94 -8.89
C GLY A 25 0.89 -10.02 -8.07
N TRP A 26 1.96 -10.57 -8.64
CA TRP A 26 3.27 -10.65 -7.98
C TRP A 26 4.00 -9.31 -7.95
N ILE A 27 3.94 -8.54 -9.04
CA ILE A 27 4.53 -7.20 -9.08
C ILE A 27 3.89 -6.31 -8.03
N ASP A 28 2.56 -6.29 -7.97
CA ASP A 28 1.83 -5.50 -6.99
C ASP A 28 2.16 -5.92 -5.55
N PHE A 29 2.21 -7.22 -5.27
CA PHE A 29 2.62 -7.74 -3.96
C PHE A 29 4.04 -7.29 -3.57
N TRP A 30 5.03 -7.47 -4.44
CA TRP A 30 6.41 -7.09 -4.13
C TRP A 30 6.57 -5.58 -3.96
N LEU A 31 5.87 -4.80 -4.78
CA LEU A 31 5.89 -3.35 -4.67
C LEU A 31 5.25 -2.86 -3.37
N GLN A 32 4.07 -3.39 -3.02
CA GLN A 32 3.43 -3.07 -1.73
C GLN A 32 4.31 -3.50 -0.56
N LEU A 33 4.94 -4.67 -0.61
CA LEU A 33 5.83 -5.14 0.44
C LEU A 33 7.05 -4.22 0.61
N ALA A 34 7.69 -3.82 -0.49
CA ALA A 34 8.80 -2.88 -0.45
C ALA A 34 8.37 -1.53 0.17
N LEU A 35 7.19 -1.03 -0.20
CA LEU A 35 6.66 0.22 0.32
C LEU A 35 6.24 0.12 1.80
N VAL A 36 5.70 -1.01 2.26
CA VAL A 36 5.46 -1.28 3.68
C VAL A 36 6.77 -1.15 4.45
N VAL A 37 7.85 -1.76 3.96
CA VAL A 37 9.17 -1.70 4.59
C VAL A 37 9.68 -0.26 4.67
N VAL A 38 9.64 0.49 3.55
CA VAL A 38 10.08 1.89 3.51
C VAL A 38 9.26 2.78 4.46
N CYS A 39 7.93 2.66 4.45
CA CYS A 39 7.05 3.43 5.34
C CYS A 39 7.29 3.08 6.81
N SER A 40 7.48 1.80 7.12
CA SER A 40 7.78 1.34 8.49
C SER A 40 9.10 1.91 8.99
N PHE A 41 10.18 1.81 8.19
CA PHE A 41 11.48 2.34 8.57
C PHE A 41 11.45 3.86 8.77
N THR A 42 10.87 4.60 7.83
CA THR A 42 10.79 6.07 7.92
C THR A 42 9.97 6.53 9.13
N LEU A 43 8.84 5.88 9.43
CA LEU A 43 8.06 6.15 10.64
C LEU A 43 8.83 5.79 11.92
N LEU A 44 9.53 4.66 11.94
CA LEU A 44 10.36 4.27 13.08
C LEU A 44 11.46 5.29 13.38
N PHE A 45 12.13 5.82 12.35
CA PHE A 45 13.12 6.88 12.51
C PHE A 45 12.49 8.17 13.05
N ALA A 46 11.33 8.56 12.51
CA ALA A 46 10.62 9.74 12.98
C ALA A 46 10.17 9.62 14.44
N ILE A 47 9.61 8.47 14.83
CA ILE A 47 9.15 8.21 16.21
C ILE A 47 10.33 8.10 17.18
N SER A 48 11.36 7.33 16.83
CA SER A 48 12.54 7.14 17.68
C SER A 48 13.25 8.46 17.92
N GLY A 49 13.48 9.25 16.85
CA GLY A 49 14.12 10.55 16.95
C GLY A 49 13.34 11.55 17.82
N ARG A 50 12.02 11.43 17.91
CA ARG A 50 11.19 12.23 18.82
C ARG A 50 11.34 11.84 20.28
N ASN A 51 11.53 10.56 20.59
CA ASN A 51 11.72 10.10 21.97
C ASN A 51 13.04 10.59 22.58
N PHE A 52 14.04 10.92 21.75
CA PHE A 52 15.30 11.53 22.17
C PHE A 52 15.21 13.05 22.34
N SER A 53 14.09 13.68 21.97
CA SER A 53 13.85 15.11 22.13
C SER A 53 12.74 15.35 23.15
N THR A 54 12.96 16.21 24.15
CA THR A 54 11.93 16.53 25.17
C THR A 54 10.72 17.29 24.61
N GLU A 55 10.78 17.75 23.36
CA GLU A 55 9.85 18.71 22.80
C GLU A 55 8.87 18.10 21.78
N THR A 56 7.58 18.06 22.15
CA THR A 56 6.50 17.57 21.31
C THR A 56 5.89 18.69 20.47
N THR A 57 6.28 18.83 19.20
CA THR A 57 5.47 19.59 18.24
C THR A 57 4.15 18.84 18.00
N SER A 58 3.05 19.39 18.52
CA SER A 58 1.72 18.75 18.49
C SER A 58 1.27 18.36 17.08
N GLY A 59 1.47 19.23 16.09
CA GLY A 59 1.00 19.01 14.71
C GLY A 59 1.67 17.84 13.98
N ILE A 60 2.95 17.54 14.23
CA ILE A 60 3.62 16.36 13.63
C ILE A 60 3.09 15.07 14.24
N GLY A 61 2.64 15.09 15.51
CA GLY A 61 2.07 13.92 16.17
C GLY A 61 0.80 13.44 15.47
N VAL A 62 -0.04 14.38 15.02
CA VAL A 62 -1.23 14.10 14.19
C VAL A 62 -0.84 13.45 12.86
N GLY A 63 0.20 13.96 12.20
CA GLY A 63 0.74 13.38 10.97
C GLY A 63 1.22 11.93 11.15
N ILE A 64 1.93 11.65 12.24
CA ILE A 64 2.39 10.30 12.59
C ILE A 64 1.21 9.37 12.88
N PHE A 65 0.22 9.83 13.65
CA PHE A 65 -0.96 9.02 13.98
C PHE A 65 -1.67 8.51 12.72
N TRP A 66 -1.99 9.42 11.79
CA TRP A 66 -2.64 9.05 10.53
C TRP A 66 -1.76 8.16 9.65
N ALA A 67 -0.45 8.42 9.63
CA ALA A 67 0.50 7.58 8.89
C ALA A 67 0.59 6.16 9.47
N VAL A 68 0.50 5.98 10.79
CA VAL A 68 0.44 4.66 11.43
C VAL A 68 -0.86 3.94 11.07
N CYS A 69 -2.00 4.62 11.12
CA CYS A 69 -3.27 4.04 10.66
C CYS A 69 -3.19 3.62 9.17
N GLY A 70 -2.62 4.47 8.32
CA GLY A 70 -2.36 4.17 6.92
C GLY A 70 -1.44 2.97 6.75
N LEU A 71 -0.37 2.87 7.54
CA LEU A 71 0.56 1.73 7.49
C LEU A 71 -0.12 0.41 7.88
N LEU A 72 -0.99 0.41 8.90
CA LEU A 72 -1.78 -0.76 9.26
C LEU A 72 -2.72 -1.18 8.11
N SER A 73 -3.37 -0.22 7.46
CA SER A 73 -4.17 -0.46 6.25
C SER A 73 -3.31 -1.03 5.12
N LEU A 74 -2.09 -0.55 4.94
CA LEU A 74 -1.16 -1.02 3.91
C LEU A 74 -0.69 -2.45 4.17
N CYS A 75 -0.38 -2.80 5.42
CA CYS A 75 -0.10 -4.18 5.82
C CYS A 75 -1.29 -5.10 5.54
N PHE A 76 -2.51 -4.64 5.80
CA PHE A 76 -3.73 -5.38 5.48
C PHE A 76 -3.92 -5.55 3.96
N SER A 77 -3.66 -4.49 3.18
CA SER A 77 -3.66 -4.55 1.70
C SER A 77 -2.65 -5.56 1.17
N ALA A 78 -1.40 -5.53 1.66
CA ALA A 78 -0.36 -6.47 1.26
C ALA A 78 -0.72 -7.92 1.63
N PHE A 79 -1.38 -8.13 2.78
CA PHE A 79 -1.89 -9.44 3.18
C PHE A 79 -3.01 -9.94 2.26
N LEU A 80 -3.97 -9.07 1.91
CA LEU A 80 -4.99 -9.40 0.90
C LEU A 80 -4.30 -9.73 -0.45
N ALA A 81 -3.23 -9.01 -0.77
CA ALA A 81 -2.50 -9.22 -2.01
C ALA A 81 -1.83 -10.59 -2.11
N PHE A 82 -1.20 -10.99 -1.01
CA PHE A 82 -0.66 -12.33 -0.84
C PHE A 82 -1.74 -13.42 -0.87
N ARG A 83 -2.93 -13.18 -0.29
CA ARG A 83 -4.01 -14.16 -0.32
C ARG A 83 -4.55 -14.39 -1.73
N TYR A 84 -4.79 -13.35 -2.52
CA TYR A 84 -5.33 -13.55 -3.88
C TYR A 84 -4.32 -14.27 -4.79
N THR A 85 -3.01 -14.00 -4.67
CA THR A 85 -1.99 -14.67 -5.49
C THR A 85 -1.93 -16.17 -5.20
N ARG A 86 -2.22 -16.61 -3.96
CA ARG A 86 -2.36 -18.04 -3.61
C ARG A 86 -3.67 -18.64 -4.09
N ILE A 87 -4.80 -17.93 -3.98
CA ILE A 87 -6.10 -18.43 -4.43
C ILE A 87 -6.13 -18.58 -5.96
N ALA A 88 -5.52 -17.63 -6.70
CA ALA A 88 -5.41 -17.68 -8.15
C ALA A 88 -4.64 -18.91 -8.67
N LYS A 89 -3.65 -19.43 -7.91
CA LYS A 89 -2.96 -20.69 -8.24
C LYS A 89 -3.90 -21.92 -8.19
N GLY A 90 -5.00 -21.85 -7.44
CA GLY A 90 -5.99 -22.93 -7.32
C GLY A 90 -6.91 -23.09 -8.54
N LEU A 91 -7.00 -22.10 -9.44
CA LEU A 91 -7.84 -22.17 -10.64
C LEU A 91 -7.36 -23.18 -11.70
N HIS A 92 -6.11 -23.65 -11.60
CA HIS A 92 -5.54 -24.68 -12.49
C HIS A 92 -5.71 -26.11 -11.98
N ASN A 93 -6.39 -26.33 -10.85
CA ASN A 93 -6.64 -27.70 -10.40
C ASN A 93 -7.71 -28.36 -11.29
N PRO A 94 -7.45 -29.54 -11.87
CA PRO A 94 -8.40 -30.25 -12.74
C PRO A 94 -9.69 -30.68 -12.03
N LYS A 95 -9.72 -30.61 -10.68
CA LYS A 95 -10.86 -30.96 -9.83
C LYS A 95 -11.75 -29.74 -9.60
N THR A 96 -12.93 -29.76 -10.24
CA THR A 96 -13.94 -28.68 -10.23
C THR A 96 -14.43 -28.28 -8.83
N ASP A 97 -14.40 -29.20 -7.85
CA ASP A 97 -14.87 -28.95 -6.47
C ASP A 97 -13.93 -28.07 -5.62
N LEU A 98 -12.69 -27.85 -6.05
CA LEU A 98 -11.71 -27.00 -5.37
C LEU A 98 -11.50 -25.64 -6.07
N ARG A 99 -12.29 -25.36 -7.11
CA ARG A 99 -12.18 -24.13 -7.90
C ARG A 99 -12.79 -22.96 -7.13
N PRO A 100 -12.02 -21.91 -6.79
CA PRO A 100 -12.57 -20.72 -6.13
C PRO A 100 -13.69 -20.12 -6.98
N LYS A 101 -14.82 -19.77 -6.38
CA LYS A 101 -15.93 -19.14 -7.11
C LYS A 101 -15.46 -17.79 -7.65
N LYS A 102 -15.80 -17.48 -8.91
CA LYS A 102 -15.52 -16.16 -9.51
C LYS A 102 -16.06 -15.01 -8.63
N ALA A 103 -17.19 -15.23 -7.97
CA ALA A 103 -17.80 -14.27 -7.04
C ALA A 103 -16.88 -13.91 -5.87
N ASP A 104 -16.20 -14.89 -5.27
CA ASP A 104 -15.31 -14.68 -4.14
C ASP A 104 -14.08 -13.86 -4.55
N THR A 105 -13.54 -14.12 -5.75
CA THR A 105 -12.43 -13.34 -6.33
C THR A 105 -12.83 -11.89 -6.57
N VAL A 106 -14.02 -11.64 -7.16
CA VAL A 106 -14.52 -10.28 -7.40
C VAL A 106 -14.77 -9.54 -6.09
N GLN A 107 -15.33 -10.20 -5.08
CA GLN A 107 -15.57 -9.59 -3.78
C GLN A 107 -14.27 -9.20 -3.07
N LEU A 108 -13.25 -10.06 -3.12
CA LEU A 108 -11.91 -9.74 -2.58
C LEU A 108 -11.27 -8.57 -3.32
N LEU A 109 -11.40 -8.50 -4.64
CA LEU A 109 -10.82 -7.43 -5.44
C LEU A 109 -11.52 -6.09 -5.16
N ARG A 110 -12.84 -6.09 -4.98
CA ARG A 110 -13.61 -4.93 -4.49
C ARG A 110 -13.17 -4.50 -3.09
N LEU A 111 -12.94 -5.46 -2.18
CA LEU A 111 -12.39 -5.16 -0.86
C LEU A 111 -11.00 -4.51 -0.97
N GLY A 112 -10.14 -5.01 -1.86
CA GLY A 112 -8.83 -4.41 -2.15
C GLY A 112 -8.93 -2.95 -2.60
N VAL A 113 -9.87 -2.63 -3.49
CA VAL A 113 -10.14 -1.24 -3.91
C VAL A 113 -10.58 -0.37 -2.73
N ILE A 114 -11.52 -0.86 -1.91
CA ILE A 114 -12.02 -0.11 -0.74
C ILE A 114 -10.87 0.16 0.25
N VAL A 115 -10.09 -0.88 0.58
CA VAL A 115 -8.91 -0.77 1.47
C VAL A 115 -7.89 0.20 0.89
N GLY A 116 -7.66 0.15 -0.42
CA GLY A 116 -6.81 1.07 -1.16
C GLY A 116 -7.24 2.53 -1.01
N LEU A 117 -8.51 2.83 -1.27
CA LEU A 117 -9.06 4.19 -1.13
C LEU A 117 -9.03 4.70 0.32
N VAL A 118 -9.37 3.86 1.28
CA VAL A 118 -9.27 4.20 2.71
C VAL A 118 -7.81 4.47 3.09
N GLY A 119 -6.88 3.63 2.64
CA GLY A 119 -5.45 3.81 2.86
C GLY A 119 -4.91 5.13 2.29
N ILE A 120 -5.29 5.47 1.06
CA ILE A 120 -4.96 6.76 0.42
C ILE A 120 -5.47 7.91 1.29
N LEU A 121 -6.73 7.85 1.75
CA LEU A 121 -7.31 8.90 2.60
C LEU A 121 -6.52 9.06 3.91
N LEU A 122 -6.19 7.96 4.59
CA LEU A 122 -5.43 7.99 5.85
C LEU A 122 -4.06 8.67 5.65
N PHE A 123 -3.31 8.27 4.62
CA PHE A 123 -2.02 8.88 4.33
C PHE A 123 -2.13 10.32 3.81
N LEU A 124 -3.22 10.71 3.14
CA LEU A 124 -3.47 12.11 2.77
C LEU A 124 -3.68 13.00 4.00
N LEU A 125 -4.45 12.53 4.99
CA LEU A 125 -4.62 13.24 6.26
C LEU A 125 -3.28 13.40 7.00
N GLY A 126 -2.47 12.33 7.03
CA GLY A 126 -1.14 12.37 7.62
C GLY A 126 -0.17 13.30 6.87
N ALA A 127 -0.18 13.26 5.53
CA ALA A 127 0.61 14.16 4.68
C ALA A 127 0.21 15.62 4.91
N GLY A 128 -1.08 15.93 4.89
CA GLY A 128 -1.59 17.29 5.08
C GLY A 128 -1.20 17.87 6.43
N ALA A 129 -1.36 17.11 7.51
CA ALA A 129 -0.95 17.53 8.85
C ALA A 129 0.57 17.77 8.93
N THR A 130 1.37 16.88 8.36
CA THR A 130 2.83 16.98 8.37
C THR A 130 3.31 18.18 7.55
N LEU A 131 2.83 18.31 6.31
CA LEU A 131 3.17 19.41 5.42
C LEU A 131 2.74 20.76 5.99
N GLY A 132 1.57 20.85 6.63
CA GLY A 132 1.12 22.07 7.30
C GLY A 132 2.11 22.56 8.34
N VAL A 133 2.66 21.64 9.17
CA VAL A 133 3.69 22.00 10.15
C VAL A 133 5.02 22.37 9.48
N LEU A 134 5.45 21.60 8.48
CA LEU A 134 6.70 21.86 7.77
C LEU A 134 6.68 23.24 7.11
N VAL A 135 5.57 23.59 6.44
CA VAL A 135 5.38 24.91 5.82
C VAL A 135 5.32 26.00 6.88
N ALA A 136 4.57 25.80 7.98
CA ALA A 136 4.50 26.79 9.06
C ALA A 136 5.89 27.11 9.61
N LYS A 137 6.69 26.08 9.94
CA LYS A 137 8.06 26.25 10.42
C LYS A 137 8.96 26.95 9.41
N SER A 138 8.91 26.53 8.14
CA SER A 138 9.72 27.13 7.06
C SER A 138 9.41 28.61 6.83
N VAL A 139 8.13 29.00 6.87
CA VAL A 139 7.70 30.39 6.66
C VAL A 139 7.96 31.25 7.90
N SER A 140 7.86 30.68 9.09
CA SER A 140 8.07 31.39 10.36
C SER A 140 9.52 31.35 10.86
N GLN A 141 10.51 31.27 9.96
CA GLN A 141 11.92 31.13 10.31
C GLN A 141 12.68 32.48 10.19
N PRO A 142 12.81 33.29 11.26
CA PRO A 142 13.63 34.49 11.23
C PRO A 142 15.11 34.17 10.97
N PRO A 143 15.88 35.11 10.38
CA PRO A 143 17.33 34.98 10.28
C PRO A 143 17.96 34.75 11.66
N GLY A 144 18.88 33.78 11.74
CA GLY A 144 19.57 33.45 13.00
C GLY A 144 18.77 32.60 14.00
N VAL A 145 17.52 32.20 13.69
CA VAL A 145 16.69 31.40 14.62
C VAL A 145 17.28 30.02 14.95
N ALA A 146 18.19 29.51 14.11
CA ALA A 146 18.96 28.29 14.40
C ALA A 146 19.81 28.39 15.66
N ILE A 147 20.19 29.60 16.04
CA ILE A 147 21.03 29.89 17.20
C ILE A 147 20.15 30.24 18.40
N THR A 148 19.03 30.95 18.18
CA THR A 148 18.20 31.52 19.25
C THR A 148 17.02 30.63 19.66
N ASP A 149 16.41 29.88 18.73
CA ASP A 149 15.32 28.95 19.01
C ASP A 149 15.29 27.81 17.96
N PRO A 150 16.16 26.79 18.10
CA PRO A 150 16.28 25.68 17.15
C PRO A 150 14.96 24.93 16.89
N ASN A 151 13.97 25.04 17.79
CA ASN A 151 12.69 24.34 17.68
C ASN A 151 11.80 24.87 16.55
N ARG A 152 12.04 26.11 16.12
CA ARG A 152 11.34 26.73 14.99
C ARG A 152 11.81 26.23 13.64
N ILE A 153 12.92 25.48 13.61
CA ILE A 153 13.46 24.92 12.38
C ILE A 153 12.79 23.58 12.05
N VAL A 154 12.64 23.33 10.76
CA VAL A 154 12.25 22.02 10.24
C VAL A 154 13.29 20.98 10.63
N ARG A 155 12.88 19.99 11.41
CA ARG A 155 13.75 18.86 11.76
C ARG A 155 13.73 17.85 10.61
N ALA A 156 14.88 17.29 10.27
CA ALA A 156 14.97 16.22 9.27
C ALA A 156 14.05 15.02 9.63
N LEU A 157 13.90 14.74 10.92
CA LEU A 157 13.02 13.70 11.44
C LEU A 157 11.53 13.94 11.11
N ASP A 158 11.10 15.20 11.08
CA ASP A 158 9.71 15.56 10.74
C ASP A 158 9.46 15.31 9.23
N VAL A 159 10.50 15.40 8.39
CA VAL A 159 10.42 15.14 6.94
C VAL A 159 10.24 13.64 6.66
N PHE A 160 10.80 12.74 7.47
CA PHE A 160 10.57 11.30 7.30
C PHE A 160 9.09 10.92 7.43
N VAL A 161 8.31 11.64 8.24
CA VAL A 161 6.86 11.45 8.33
C VAL A 161 6.19 11.78 6.99
N ALA A 162 6.61 12.86 6.33
CA ALA A 162 6.09 13.24 5.02
C ALA A 162 6.46 12.18 3.95
N VAL A 163 7.70 11.70 3.98
CA VAL A 163 8.18 10.62 3.09
C VAL A 163 7.34 9.35 3.28
N ALA A 164 7.09 8.95 4.53
CA ALA A 164 6.25 7.79 4.84
C ALA A 164 4.83 7.95 4.25
N ASN A 165 4.21 9.11 4.44
CA ASN A 165 2.87 9.37 3.92
C ASN A 165 2.80 9.32 2.39
N VAL A 166 3.75 9.96 1.70
CA VAL A 166 3.78 9.97 0.23
C VAL A 166 3.99 8.55 -0.34
N ASN A 167 4.90 7.77 0.24
CA ASN A 167 5.13 6.38 -0.17
C ASN A 167 3.89 5.51 0.13
N GLY A 168 3.21 5.74 1.24
CA GLY A 168 1.97 5.05 1.59
C GLY A 168 0.83 5.32 0.60
N ILE A 169 0.65 6.59 0.18
CA ILE A 169 -0.29 6.96 -0.89
C ILE A 169 0.05 6.22 -2.18
N ALA A 170 1.32 6.25 -2.60
CA ALA A 170 1.76 5.58 -3.82
C ALA A 170 1.49 4.07 -3.76
N ALA A 171 1.75 3.43 -2.61
CA ALA A 171 1.52 2.01 -2.42
C ALA A 171 0.04 1.61 -2.59
N HIS A 172 -0.85 2.33 -1.92
CA HIS A 172 -2.29 2.08 -2.06
C HIS A 172 -2.82 2.46 -3.44
N PHE A 173 -2.28 3.50 -4.07
CA PHE A 173 -2.64 3.85 -5.44
C PHE A 173 -2.33 2.71 -6.42
N VAL A 174 -1.11 2.16 -6.38
CA VAL A 174 -0.74 1.06 -7.28
C VAL A 174 -1.56 -0.20 -7.00
N GLY A 175 -1.80 -0.53 -5.72
CA GLY A 175 -2.67 -1.65 -5.34
C GLY A 175 -4.09 -1.49 -5.85
N THR A 176 -4.64 -0.28 -5.75
CA THR A 176 -6.00 0.05 -6.22
C THR A 176 -6.09 -0.06 -7.74
N VAL A 177 -5.13 0.50 -8.48
CA VAL A 177 -5.08 0.43 -9.95
C VAL A 177 -4.95 -1.01 -10.40
N SER A 178 -4.11 -1.80 -9.74
CA SER A 178 -3.96 -3.23 -10.01
C SER A 178 -5.27 -3.98 -9.78
N ALA A 179 -5.95 -3.74 -8.67
CA ALA A 179 -7.24 -4.37 -8.37
C ALA A 179 -8.33 -3.99 -9.40
N ILE A 180 -8.42 -2.73 -9.82
CA ILE A 180 -9.35 -2.27 -10.86
C ILE A 180 -9.04 -2.92 -12.21
N PHE A 181 -7.76 -2.95 -12.59
CA PHE A 181 -7.32 -3.58 -13.84
C PHE A 181 -7.70 -5.07 -13.89
N LEU A 182 -7.47 -5.80 -12.79
CA LEU A 182 -7.86 -7.20 -12.68
C LEU A 182 -9.39 -7.35 -12.69
N LEU A 183 -10.16 -6.43 -12.10
CA LEU A 183 -11.63 -6.44 -12.15
C LEU A 183 -12.13 -6.29 -13.59
N GLU A 184 -11.57 -5.36 -14.37
CA GLU A 184 -11.95 -5.17 -15.77
C GLU A 184 -11.67 -6.43 -16.60
N ARG A 185 -10.52 -7.07 -16.37
CA ARG A 185 -10.13 -8.30 -17.08
C ARG A 185 -11.02 -9.51 -16.77
N ILE A 186 -11.71 -9.55 -15.62
CA ILE A 186 -12.66 -10.63 -15.28
C ILE A 186 -14.02 -10.43 -15.96
N HIS A 187 -14.41 -9.18 -16.22
CA HIS A 187 -15.68 -8.85 -16.86
C HIS A 187 -15.66 -8.95 -18.39
N ARG A 188 -14.47 -8.92 -19.01
CA ARG A 188 -14.28 -9.22 -20.44
C ARG A 188 -14.26 -10.73 -20.69
#